data_AF-A0A7V8YFV2-F1
#
_entry.id   AF-A0A7V8YFV2-F1
#
_cell.length_a   1.000
_cell.length_b   1.000
_cell.length_c   1.000
_cell.angle_alpha   90.00
_cell.angle_beta   90.00
_cell.angle_gamma   90.00
#
_symmetry.space_group_name_H-M   'P 1'
#
loop_
_entity.id
_entity.type
_entity.pdbx_description
1 polymer ?
#
loop_
_entity_poly.entity_id
_entity_poly.type
_entity_poly.pdbx_seq_one_letter_code
_entity_poly.pdbx_strand_id
1 'polypeptide(L)'
;MRMADRWMAIAVVLVSGRASAAEYWLEGPANPAKSEASAQELAGEKAGFETKVVRRYVEDQGWRYVVVSEGLQAEAEARTAAAGLAGAITAPVTVFTRDGRNTQQVAVVEGSGPKASPVVPPVEIEVDPEVAKILDRAVAAHGGPSGGAGVVQRASSVRFEYERQLEGGLRVRHVYARRGADEALQVRVVEGSGIDSETRLVSGSAWLQTGRDAFATQDAQRAKELLAQASPQGIIPFVLVFGAAADTRSEFTRLERGENVEVGAVQAESLRFEGDRSTGPMTLAVDPKTGLVRQVSFEDGDLVHQFDDYAEVAKGLVSPRKITTWKEGKLVETTLVSTLVLDGPVPDAALARPAP
;
A
#
# COMPACT_ATOMS: atom_id res chain seq x y z
N MET A 1 33.61 -29.38 22.09
CA MET A 1 32.43 -28.78 22.74
C MET A 1 32.08 -27.53 21.95
N ARG A 2 30.98 -27.59 21.20
CA ARG A 2 30.58 -26.65 20.16
C ARG A 2 29.46 -25.75 20.71
N MET A 3 29.66 -24.44 20.68
CA MET A 3 28.60 -23.42 20.71
C MET A 3 29.04 -22.29 19.78
N ALA A 4 29.05 -22.60 18.50
CA ALA A 4 28.91 -21.69 17.40
C ALA A 4 27.80 -22.30 16.54
N ASP A 5 26.90 -21.47 16.03
CA ASP A 5 25.74 -21.78 15.16
C ASP A 5 24.37 -21.63 15.84
N ARG A 6 23.76 -20.45 15.60
CA ARG A 6 22.34 -20.28 15.20
C ARG A 6 21.97 -18.79 15.12
N TRP A 7 22.62 -18.09 14.20
CA TRP A 7 22.01 -16.93 13.53
C TRP A 7 21.42 -17.46 12.23
N MET A 8 20.13 -17.81 12.22
CA MET A 8 19.42 -18.03 10.95
C MET A 8 19.07 -16.68 10.36
N ALA A 9 20.04 -16.11 9.66
CA ALA A 9 19.76 -15.27 8.51
C ALA A 9 19.10 -16.17 7.46
N ILE A 10 17.87 -15.85 7.07
CA ILE A 10 17.25 -16.42 5.87
C ILE A 10 18.01 -15.84 4.68
N ALA A 11 19.09 -16.52 4.30
CA ALA A 11 19.76 -16.34 3.03
C ALA A 11 19.06 -17.27 2.02
N VAL A 12 18.08 -16.73 1.30
CA VAL A 12 17.55 -17.38 0.10
C VAL A 12 18.65 -17.32 -0.96
N VAL A 13 19.27 -18.46 -1.24
CA VAL A 13 20.09 -18.66 -2.42
C VAL A 13 19.16 -18.69 -3.62
N LEU A 14 18.93 -17.51 -4.21
CA LEU A 14 18.47 -17.38 -5.57
C LEU A 14 19.62 -17.81 -6.48
N VAL A 15 19.61 -19.06 -6.95
CA VAL A 15 20.21 -19.38 -8.26
C VAL A 15 19.24 -18.85 -9.31
N SER A 16 19.17 -17.52 -9.42
CA SER A 16 18.55 -16.87 -10.57
C SER A 16 19.57 -16.91 -11.71
N GLY A 17 19.16 -17.54 -12.81
CA GLY A 17 19.83 -17.33 -14.10
C GLY A 17 20.04 -15.82 -14.31
N ARG A 18 21.12 -15.45 -15.00
CA ARG A 18 21.32 -14.08 -15.46
C ARG A 18 20.21 -13.74 -16.46
N ALA A 19 19.01 -13.45 -15.97
CA ALA A 19 18.11 -12.56 -16.66
C ALA A 19 18.91 -11.26 -16.80
N SER A 20 19.30 -10.95 -18.03
CA SER A 20 19.83 -9.64 -18.38
C SER A 20 18.84 -8.64 -17.82
N ALA A 21 19.19 -7.98 -16.70
CA ALA A 21 18.40 -6.88 -16.20
C ALA A 21 18.36 -5.88 -17.35
N ALA A 22 17.15 -5.52 -17.80
CA ALA A 22 17.00 -4.55 -18.87
C ALA A 22 17.88 -3.34 -18.57
N GLU A 23 18.79 -3.04 -19.49
CA GLU A 23 19.83 -2.04 -19.28
C GLU A 23 19.22 -0.63 -19.33
N TYR A 24 18.04 -0.48 -19.94
CA TYR A 24 17.34 0.79 -20.11
C TYR A 24 15.86 0.71 -19.72
N TRP A 25 15.34 1.83 -19.24
CA TRP A 25 13.91 2.05 -19.03
C TRP A 25 13.54 3.51 -19.30
N LEU A 26 12.24 3.74 -19.47
CA LEU A 26 11.65 5.03 -19.78
C LEU A 26 10.81 5.51 -18.60
N GLU A 27 10.84 6.80 -18.32
CA GLU A 27 9.89 7.43 -17.38
C GLU A 27 9.24 8.67 -18.00
N GLY A 28 7.91 8.74 -17.94
CA GLY A 28 7.16 9.96 -18.21
C GLY A 28 7.33 11.01 -17.10
N PRO A 29 6.67 12.18 -17.22
CA PRO A 29 6.77 13.24 -16.23
C PRO A 29 6.21 12.80 -14.87
N ALA A 30 6.68 13.45 -13.80
CA ALA A 30 6.16 13.24 -12.45
C ALA A 30 4.82 13.95 -12.27
N ASN A 31 3.76 13.18 -12.02
CA ASN A 31 2.40 13.69 -11.82
C ASN A 31 2.04 13.73 -10.32
N PRO A 32 1.36 14.78 -9.83
CA PRO A 32 0.88 14.87 -8.45
C PRO A 32 -0.27 13.89 -8.16
N ALA A 33 -1.07 13.53 -9.16
CA ALA A 33 -2.22 12.64 -9.04
C ALA A 33 -2.02 11.32 -9.81
N LYS A 34 -2.51 10.21 -9.25
CA LYS A 34 -2.46 8.89 -9.93
C LYS A 34 -3.27 8.91 -11.24
N SER A 35 -4.41 9.61 -11.25
CA SER A 35 -5.30 9.69 -12.42
C SER A 35 -4.61 10.29 -13.67
N GLU A 36 -3.78 11.31 -13.51
CA GLU A 36 -3.00 11.91 -14.61
C GLU A 36 -1.96 10.92 -15.16
N ALA A 37 -1.25 10.23 -14.27
CA ALA A 37 -0.31 9.18 -14.67
C ALA A 37 -1.01 8.00 -15.34
N SER A 38 -2.20 7.60 -14.87
CA SER A 38 -2.99 6.52 -15.50
C SER A 38 -3.53 6.92 -16.88
N ALA A 39 -3.85 8.19 -17.11
CA ALA A 39 -4.20 8.67 -18.45
C ALA A 39 -3.01 8.59 -19.42
N GLN A 40 -1.80 8.91 -18.94
CA GLN A 40 -0.56 8.78 -19.70
C GLN A 40 -0.20 7.30 -19.97
N GLU A 41 -0.38 6.43 -18.97
CA GLU A 41 -0.23 4.97 -19.11
C GLU A 41 -1.15 4.45 -20.21
N LEU A 42 -2.46 4.76 -20.16
CA LEU A 42 -3.41 4.34 -21.19
C LEU A 42 -3.02 4.84 -22.60
N ALA A 43 -2.49 6.06 -22.71
CA ALA A 43 -2.02 6.59 -23.99
C ALA A 43 -0.78 5.82 -24.51
N GLY A 44 0.16 5.48 -23.62
CA GLY A 44 1.29 4.62 -23.93
C GLY A 44 0.85 3.22 -24.39
N GLU A 45 -0.09 2.62 -23.68
CA GLU A 45 -0.64 1.30 -24.02
C GLU A 45 -1.30 1.28 -25.40
N LYS A 46 -2.10 2.32 -25.73
CA LYS A 46 -2.72 2.47 -27.06
C LYS A 46 -1.69 2.63 -28.18
N ALA A 47 -0.52 3.17 -27.86
CA ALA A 47 0.61 3.26 -28.79
C ALA A 47 1.47 1.98 -28.84
N GLY A 48 1.07 0.92 -28.14
CA GLY A 48 1.72 -0.39 -28.17
C GLY A 48 2.84 -0.57 -27.14
N PHE A 49 3.00 0.35 -26.19
CA PHE A 49 4.00 0.23 -25.14
C PHE A 49 3.48 -0.59 -23.96
N GLU A 50 4.38 -1.34 -23.33
CA GLU A 50 4.15 -1.91 -22.00
C GLU A 50 4.52 -0.85 -20.97
N THR A 51 3.51 -0.17 -20.42
CA THR A 51 3.66 0.89 -19.42
C THR A 51 2.99 0.50 -18.11
N LYS A 52 3.54 1.00 -17.00
CA LYS A 52 2.93 0.89 -15.66
C LYS A 52 3.05 2.21 -14.89
N VAL A 53 2.06 2.55 -14.07
CA VAL A 53 2.17 3.66 -13.12
C VAL A 53 2.91 3.25 -11.85
N VAL A 54 3.98 3.97 -11.52
CA VAL A 54 4.79 3.73 -10.32
C VAL A 54 4.79 4.98 -9.45
N ARG A 55 4.76 4.78 -8.12
CA ARG A 55 4.87 5.87 -7.16
C ARG A 55 6.33 6.05 -6.75
N ARG A 56 6.90 7.24 -6.97
CA ARG A 56 8.29 7.57 -6.64
C ARG A 56 8.37 8.85 -5.81
N TYR A 57 9.33 8.92 -4.91
CA TYR A 57 9.67 10.15 -4.21
C TYR A 57 10.59 11.01 -5.08
N VAL A 58 10.18 12.24 -5.35
CA VAL A 58 10.96 13.24 -6.09
C VAL A 58 11.40 14.31 -5.10
N GLU A 59 12.69 14.61 -5.07
CA GLU A 59 13.25 15.66 -4.21
C GLU A 59 12.52 16.99 -4.45
N ASP A 60 12.24 17.73 -3.38
CA ASP A 60 11.44 18.98 -3.35
C ASP A 60 9.97 18.89 -3.79
N GLN A 61 9.53 17.76 -4.34
CA GLN A 61 8.14 17.56 -4.78
C GLN A 61 7.39 16.54 -3.92
N GLY A 62 8.10 15.64 -3.24
CA GLY A 62 7.51 14.56 -2.46
C GLY A 62 7.07 13.39 -3.32
N TRP A 63 6.08 12.62 -2.85
CA TRP A 63 5.57 11.47 -3.59
C TRP A 63 4.82 11.89 -4.87
N ARG A 64 5.20 11.29 -5.99
CA ARG A 64 4.66 11.53 -7.34
C ARG A 64 4.38 10.20 -8.05
N TYR A 65 3.57 10.26 -9.10
CA TYR A 65 3.25 9.13 -9.97
C TYR A 65 3.92 9.34 -11.33
N VAL A 66 4.67 8.34 -11.78
CA VAL A 66 5.36 8.34 -13.08
C VAL A 66 4.89 7.14 -13.89
N VAL A 67 4.79 7.31 -15.21
CA VAL A 67 4.59 6.20 -16.13
C VAL A 67 5.94 5.61 -16.48
N VAL A 68 6.12 4.32 -16.32
CA VAL A 68 7.39 3.62 -16.56
C VAL A 68 7.21 2.56 -17.63
N SER A 69 8.16 2.46 -18.57
CA SER A 69 8.27 1.35 -19.52
C SER A 69 9.66 0.71 -19.41
N GLU A 70 9.71 -0.60 -19.18
CA GLU A 70 10.93 -1.37 -18.91
C GLU A 70 11.19 -2.39 -20.04
N GLY A 71 12.31 -3.14 -19.97
CA GLY A 71 12.58 -4.26 -20.89
C GLY A 71 13.53 -3.96 -22.05
N LEU A 72 13.95 -2.71 -22.20
CA LEU A 72 14.77 -2.23 -23.32
C LEU A 72 16.24 -2.62 -23.13
N GLN A 73 16.85 -3.22 -24.15
CA GLN A 73 18.21 -3.79 -24.05
C GLN A 73 19.28 -2.90 -24.69
N ALA A 74 18.88 -1.93 -25.52
CA ALA A 74 19.84 -1.06 -26.21
C ALA A 74 19.44 0.42 -26.13
N GLU A 75 20.42 1.31 -26.04
CA GLU A 75 20.17 2.76 -25.99
C GLU A 75 19.37 3.26 -27.21
N ALA A 76 19.70 2.78 -28.41
CA ALA A 76 19.01 3.19 -29.64
C ALA A 76 17.54 2.75 -29.65
N GLU A 77 17.26 1.56 -29.14
CA GLU A 77 15.91 1.04 -28.94
C GLU A 77 15.16 1.90 -27.91
N ALA A 78 15.79 2.18 -26.77
CA ALA A 78 15.22 3.00 -25.72
C ALA A 78 14.90 4.43 -26.17
N ARG A 79 15.79 5.07 -26.95
CA ARG A 79 15.54 6.40 -27.53
C ARG A 79 14.38 6.38 -28.52
N THR A 80 14.28 5.33 -29.34
CA THR A 80 13.16 5.16 -30.29
C THR A 80 11.84 4.96 -29.56
N ALA A 81 11.83 4.10 -28.54
CA ALA A 81 10.67 3.87 -27.69
C ALA A 81 10.27 5.12 -26.91
N ALA A 82 11.24 5.88 -26.39
CA ALA A 82 11.00 7.16 -25.73
C ALA A 82 10.36 8.20 -26.65
N ALA A 83 10.80 8.29 -27.92
CA ALA A 83 10.18 9.19 -28.89
C ALA A 83 8.73 8.79 -29.20
N GLY A 84 8.46 7.49 -29.36
CA GLY A 84 7.11 7.00 -29.57
C GLY A 84 6.21 7.24 -28.35
N LEU A 85 6.71 6.97 -27.14
CA LEU A 85 5.98 7.20 -25.90
C LEU A 85 5.75 8.70 -25.65
N ALA A 86 6.77 9.54 -25.84
CA ALA A 86 6.65 11.00 -25.68
C ALA A 86 5.64 11.61 -26.66
N GLY A 87 5.58 11.08 -27.89
CA GLY A 87 4.53 11.43 -28.86
C GLY A 87 3.14 10.98 -28.40
N ALA A 88 3.01 9.77 -27.86
CA ALA A 88 1.74 9.22 -27.40
C ALA A 88 1.17 9.95 -26.19
N ILE A 89 2.00 10.24 -25.18
CA ILE A 89 1.58 10.91 -23.94
C ILE A 89 1.64 12.44 -24.04
N THR A 90 2.16 12.97 -25.15
CA THR A 90 2.34 14.41 -25.41
C THR A 90 3.13 15.14 -24.30
N ALA A 91 4.12 14.46 -23.72
CA ALA A 91 4.91 14.96 -22.60
C ALA A 91 6.35 14.42 -22.69
N PRO A 92 7.35 15.09 -22.06
CA PRO A 92 8.73 14.63 -22.12
C PRO A 92 8.87 13.25 -21.47
N VAL A 93 9.63 12.38 -22.13
CA VAL A 93 10.00 11.05 -21.61
C VAL A 93 11.50 11.01 -21.38
N THR A 94 11.90 10.59 -20.18
CA THR A 94 13.30 10.46 -19.78
C THR A 94 13.77 9.02 -19.97
N VAL A 95 14.90 8.83 -20.64
CA VAL A 95 15.56 7.53 -20.79
C VAL A 95 16.59 7.39 -19.67
N PHE A 96 16.52 6.29 -18.94
CA PHE A 96 17.48 5.95 -17.90
C PHE A 96 18.21 4.66 -18.24
N THR A 97 19.41 4.51 -17.68
CA THR A 97 20.18 3.26 -17.65
C THR A 97 20.66 2.97 -16.24
N ARG A 98 21.02 1.71 -15.98
CA ARG A 98 21.59 1.26 -14.71
C ARG A 98 22.95 0.61 -14.93
N ASP A 99 23.98 1.24 -14.39
CA ASP A 99 25.31 0.63 -14.23
C ASP A 99 25.51 0.21 -12.76
N GLY A 100 25.35 -1.08 -12.49
CA GLY A 100 25.39 -1.64 -11.15
C GLY A 100 24.29 -1.07 -10.25
N ARG A 101 24.67 -0.24 -9.26
CA ARG A 101 23.73 0.44 -8.34
C ARG A 101 23.40 1.87 -8.75
N ASN A 102 24.07 2.40 -9.76
CA ASN A 102 23.91 3.79 -10.18
C ASN A 102 22.87 3.87 -11.28
N THR A 103 21.90 4.76 -11.11
CA THR A 103 20.97 5.16 -12.16
C THR A 103 21.52 6.39 -12.86
N GLN A 104 21.61 6.35 -14.19
CA GLN A 104 22.04 7.49 -14.99
C GLN A 104 20.95 7.87 -15.99
N GLN A 105 20.66 9.17 -16.09
CA GLN A 105 19.82 9.71 -17.15
C GLN A 105 20.64 9.78 -18.45
N VAL A 106 20.14 9.12 -19.50
CA VAL A 106 20.80 9.00 -20.80
C VAL A 106 20.27 10.05 -21.79
N ALA A 107 18.97 10.34 -21.71
CA ALA A 107 18.31 11.28 -22.61
C ALA A 107 17.01 11.82 -22.00
N VAL A 108 16.60 13.00 -22.47
CA VAL A 108 15.20 13.44 -22.39
C VAL A 108 14.73 13.61 -23.82
N VAL A 109 13.62 12.96 -24.15
CA VAL A 109 12.99 13.07 -25.46
C VAL A 109 11.74 13.92 -25.30
N GLU A 110 11.76 15.09 -25.92
CA GLU A 110 10.63 16.00 -25.94
C GLU A 110 9.48 15.41 -26.76
N GLY A 111 8.25 15.58 -26.28
CA GLY A 111 7.06 15.20 -27.03
C GLY A 111 6.85 16.11 -28.25
N SER A 112 6.51 15.52 -29.40
CA SER A 112 6.22 16.24 -30.65
C SER A 112 4.83 16.92 -30.60
N GLY A 113 4.65 17.92 -29.73
CA GLY A 113 3.33 18.54 -29.54
C GLY A 113 3.36 20.06 -29.33
N PRO A 114 2.68 20.84 -30.20
CA PRO A 114 2.05 22.09 -29.77
C PRO A 114 0.88 21.79 -28.81
N LYS A 115 0.62 22.76 -27.92
CA LYS A 115 -0.45 22.84 -26.88
C LYS A 115 -1.56 21.77 -26.98
N ALA A 116 -1.53 20.84 -26.02
CA ALA A 116 -2.60 19.93 -25.60
C ALA A 116 -3.66 19.58 -26.67
N SER A 117 -3.46 18.46 -27.34
CA SER A 117 -4.58 17.71 -27.93
C SER A 117 -5.67 17.53 -26.87
N PRO A 118 -6.95 17.62 -27.24
CA PRO A 118 -8.06 17.51 -26.29
C PRO A 118 -7.88 16.22 -25.50
N VAL A 119 -7.89 16.33 -24.18
CA VAL A 119 -8.00 15.19 -23.25
C VAL A 119 -9.08 14.31 -23.83
N VAL A 120 -8.70 13.14 -24.38
CA VAL A 120 -9.69 12.12 -24.73
C VAL A 120 -10.40 11.87 -23.41
N PRO A 121 -11.71 12.19 -23.30
CA PRO A 121 -12.42 11.98 -22.06
C PRO A 121 -12.16 10.56 -21.62
N PRO A 122 -11.87 10.30 -20.33
CA PRO A 122 -11.79 8.94 -19.84
C PRO A 122 -13.00 8.20 -20.41
N VAL A 123 -12.74 7.05 -21.07
CA VAL A 123 -13.84 6.22 -21.56
C VAL A 123 -14.69 5.96 -20.35
N GLU A 124 -15.90 6.53 -20.32
CA GLU A 124 -16.87 6.26 -19.27
C GLU A 124 -17.17 4.78 -19.38
N ILE A 125 -16.53 4.00 -18.50
CA ILE A 125 -16.88 2.61 -18.30
C ILE A 125 -18.18 2.69 -17.52
N GLU A 126 -19.28 2.37 -18.22
CA GLU A 126 -20.58 2.27 -17.60
C GLU A 126 -20.51 1.11 -16.60
N VAL A 127 -20.40 1.44 -15.31
CA VAL A 127 -20.44 0.46 -14.23
C VAL A 127 -21.84 -0.13 -14.20
N ASP A 128 -21.94 -1.46 -14.13
CA ASP A 128 -23.22 -2.13 -13.94
C ASP A 128 -23.98 -1.50 -12.75
N PRO A 129 -25.23 -1.02 -12.94
CA PRO A 129 -26.00 -0.36 -11.88
C PRO A 129 -26.14 -1.18 -10.59
N GLU A 130 -26.15 -2.51 -10.68
CA GLU A 130 -26.19 -3.39 -9.51
C GLU A 130 -24.84 -3.42 -8.77
N VAL A 131 -23.73 -3.44 -9.51
CA VAL A 131 -22.38 -3.33 -8.93
C VAL A 131 -22.20 -1.98 -8.24
N ALA A 132 -22.64 -0.89 -8.89
CA ALA A 132 -22.60 0.45 -8.32
C ALA A 132 -23.35 0.52 -6.98
N LYS A 133 -24.55 -0.07 -6.88
CA LYS A 133 -25.30 -0.14 -5.61
C LYS A 133 -24.57 -0.90 -4.50
N ILE A 134 -23.88 -2.01 -4.85
CA ILE A 134 -23.10 -2.80 -3.88
C ILE A 134 -21.91 -1.96 -3.38
N LEU A 135 -21.21 -1.29 -4.30
CA LEU A 135 -20.08 -0.41 -3.99
C LEU A 135 -20.50 0.78 -3.14
N ASP A 136 -21.56 1.51 -3.51
CA ASP A 136 -22.07 2.65 -2.75
C ASP A 136 -22.41 2.26 -1.31
N ARG A 137 -23.05 1.10 -1.13
CA ARG A 137 -23.37 0.55 0.18
C ARG A 137 -22.10 0.21 0.96
N ALA A 138 -21.10 -0.39 0.31
CA ALA A 138 -19.83 -0.70 0.96
C ALA A 138 -19.03 0.55 1.33
N VAL A 139 -19.02 1.57 0.47
CA VAL A 139 -18.37 2.86 0.73
C VAL A 139 -19.03 3.53 1.93
N ALA A 140 -20.37 3.57 1.97
CA ALA A 140 -21.12 4.09 3.10
C ALA A 140 -20.81 3.34 4.41
N ALA A 141 -20.72 2.00 4.36
CA ALA A 141 -20.40 1.18 5.53
C ALA A 141 -18.98 1.42 6.08
N HIS A 142 -18.03 1.85 5.24
CA HIS A 142 -16.63 2.13 5.60
C HIS A 142 -16.33 3.63 5.80
N GLY A 143 -17.34 4.43 6.12
CA GLY A 143 -17.19 5.85 6.45
C GLY A 143 -17.28 6.82 5.28
N GLY A 144 -17.89 6.39 4.18
CA GLY A 144 -18.21 7.23 3.03
C GLY A 144 -17.03 7.49 2.09
N PRO A 145 -17.17 8.42 1.13
CA PRO A 145 -16.18 8.65 0.06
C PRO A 145 -14.79 9.08 0.54
N SER A 146 -14.66 9.65 1.74
CA SER A 146 -13.34 9.95 2.30
C SER A 146 -12.64 8.73 2.92
N GLY A 147 -13.37 7.63 3.11
CA GLY A 147 -12.98 6.47 3.88
C GLY A 147 -12.62 6.81 5.34
N GLY A 148 -12.06 5.81 6.03
CA GLY A 148 -11.51 5.98 7.37
C GLY A 148 -10.13 6.65 7.40
N ALA A 149 -9.33 6.51 6.33
CA ALA A 149 -7.94 6.96 6.32
C ALA A 149 -7.80 8.47 6.54
N GLY A 150 -8.68 9.27 5.90
CA GLY A 150 -8.70 10.72 6.08
C GLY A 150 -9.11 11.15 7.49
N VAL A 151 -10.02 10.42 8.14
CA VAL A 151 -10.43 10.65 9.52
C VAL A 151 -9.27 10.37 10.46
N VAL A 152 -8.61 9.21 10.32
CA VAL A 152 -7.42 8.85 11.10
C VAL A 152 -6.28 9.84 10.87
N GLN A 153 -6.08 10.33 9.64
CA GLN A 153 -5.02 11.30 9.35
C GLN A 153 -5.25 12.66 10.01
N ARG A 154 -6.50 13.15 10.04
CA ARG A 154 -6.85 14.44 10.64
C ARG A 154 -6.96 14.44 12.16
N ALA A 155 -7.09 13.26 12.78
CA ALA A 155 -7.17 13.14 14.23
C ALA A 155 -5.93 13.75 14.91
N SER A 156 -6.15 14.61 15.89
CA SER A 156 -5.12 15.28 16.70
C SER A 156 -4.28 14.29 17.51
N SER A 157 -4.89 13.17 17.90
CA SER A 157 -4.25 12.04 18.55
C SER A 157 -4.79 10.70 18.05
N VAL A 158 -3.94 9.68 18.09
CA VAL A 158 -4.31 8.29 17.76
C VAL A 158 -3.69 7.35 18.77
N ARG A 159 -4.49 6.44 19.33
CA ARG A 159 -4.02 5.26 20.06
C ARG A 159 -4.54 4.03 19.35
N PHE A 160 -3.63 3.15 18.95
CA PHE A 160 -3.95 1.94 18.21
C PHE A 160 -3.23 0.75 18.82
N GLU A 161 -4.00 -0.23 19.28
CA GLU A 161 -3.48 -1.42 19.94
C GLU A 161 -3.98 -2.65 19.23
N TYR A 162 -3.05 -3.54 18.94
CA TYR A 162 -3.34 -4.77 18.26
C TYR A 162 -2.34 -5.86 18.62
N GLU A 163 -2.76 -7.10 18.51
CA GLU A 163 -1.91 -8.28 18.66
C GLU A 163 -1.77 -8.96 17.30
N ARG A 164 -0.53 -9.28 16.92
CA ARG A 164 -0.20 -10.09 15.75
C ARG A 164 0.09 -11.50 16.20
N GLN A 165 -0.57 -12.48 15.58
CA GLN A 165 -0.33 -13.90 15.78
C GLN A 165 0.22 -14.45 14.46
N LEU A 166 1.51 -14.78 14.45
CA LEU A 166 2.22 -15.23 13.26
C LEU A 166 2.26 -16.76 13.20
N GLU A 167 2.51 -17.29 12.01
CA GLU A 167 2.88 -18.70 11.83
C GLU A 167 4.06 -19.08 12.74
N GLY A 168 3.98 -20.26 13.38
CA GLY A 168 4.98 -20.71 14.36
C GLY A 168 4.71 -20.29 15.81
N GLY A 169 3.56 -19.64 16.08
CA GLY A 169 3.07 -19.37 17.44
C GLY A 169 3.63 -18.11 18.10
N LEU A 170 4.42 -17.31 17.37
CA LEU A 170 4.88 -16.01 17.85
C LEU A 170 3.68 -15.04 17.96
N ARG A 171 3.45 -14.53 19.17
CA ARG A 171 2.42 -13.53 19.45
C ARG A 171 3.04 -12.25 19.96
N VAL A 172 2.70 -11.14 19.33
CA VAL A 172 3.32 -9.85 19.59
C VAL A 172 2.25 -8.77 19.72
N ARG A 173 2.23 -8.09 20.87
CA ARG A 173 1.37 -6.94 21.12
C ARG A 173 2.06 -5.67 20.67
N HIS A 174 1.31 -4.84 19.97
CA HIS A 174 1.71 -3.53 19.48
C HIS A 174 0.85 -2.46 20.11
N VAL A 175 1.47 -1.37 20.55
CA VAL A 175 0.81 -0.15 21.02
C VAL A 175 1.41 1.00 20.24
N TYR A 176 0.66 1.49 19.25
CA TYR A 176 0.99 2.68 18.48
C TYR A 176 0.30 3.90 19.10
N ALA A 177 1.05 4.99 19.23
CA ALA A 177 0.56 6.27 19.72
C ALA A 177 1.05 7.41 18.82
N ARG A 178 0.16 8.37 18.53
CA ARG A 178 0.49 9.61 17.81
C ARG A 178 -0.15 10.80 18.48
N ARG A 179 0.58 11.92 18.57
CA ARG A 179 0.06 13.26 18.90
C ARG A 179 0.77 14.30 18.05
N GLY A 180 0.04 14.96 17.15
CA GLY A 180 0.65 15.86 16.18
C GLY A 180 1.69 15.12 15.31
N ALA A 181 2.94 15.58 15.33
CA ALA A 181 4.07 14.97 14.61
C ALA A 181 4.84 13.93 15.44
N ASP A 182 4.53 13.79 16.74
CA ASP A 182 5.20 12.84 17.61
C ASP A 182 4.50 11.49 17.54
N GLU A 183 5.29 10.43 17.38
CA GLU A 183 4.84 9.07 17.16
C GLU A 183 5.66 8.09 18.00
N ALA A 184 5.01 7.03 18.48
CA ALA A 184 5.68 5.95 19.17
C ALA A 184 5.03 4.61 18.86
N LEU A 185 5.85 3.57 18.86
CA LEU A 185 5.42 2.18 18.75
C LEU A 185 6.13 1.37 19.84
N GLN A 186 5.33 0.77 20.71
CA GLN A 186 5.81 -0.23 21.65
C GLN A 186 5.43 -1.62 21.14
N VAL A 187 6.41 -2.51 21.14
CA VAL A 187 6.28 -3.91 20.74
C VAL A 187 6.65 -4.79 21.92
N ARG A 188 5.74 -5.71 22.29
CA ARG A 188 5.93 -6.65 23.40
C ARG A 188 5.66 -8.06 22.94
N VAL A 189 6.61 -8.96 23.16
CA VAL A 189 6.45 -10.39 22.88
C VAL A 189 5.58 -11.00 23.97
N VAL A 190 4.44 -11.54 23.58
CA VAL A 190 3.48 -12.20 24.48
C VAL A 190 3.78 -13.69 24.57
N GLU A 191 4.11 -14.30 23.43
CA GLU A 191 4.39 -15.73 23.31
C GLU A 191 5.42 -15.98 22.18
N GLY A 192 6.29 -16.97 22.35
CA GLY A 192 7.35 -17.30 21.39
C GLY A 192 8.68 -16.58 21.63
N SER A 193 9.62 -16.75 20.70
CA SER A 193 10.96 -16.15 20.76
C SER A 193 10.98 -14.79 20.07
N GLY A 194 11.38 -13.75 20.79
CA GLY A 194 11.57 -12.41 20.24
C GLY A 194 12.16 -11.48 21.29
N ILE A 195 12.32 -10.21 20.93
CA ILE A 195 12.81 -9.18 21.86
C ILE A 195 11.83 -8.02 21.83
N ASP A 196 11.40 -7.58 23.01
CA ASP A 196 10.60 -6.37 23.18
C ASP A 196 11.32 -5.17 22.56
N SER A 197 10.58 -4.24 21.97
CA SER A 197 11.18 -3.01 21.47
C SER A 197 10.27 -1.82 21.64
N GLU A 198 10.86 -0.64 21.57
CA GLU A 198 10.13 0.61 21.59
C GLU A 198 10.81 1.63 20.69
N THR A 199 10.09 2.09 19.68
CA THR A 199 10.52 3.15 18.76
C THR A 199 9.78 4.42 19.10
N ARG A 200 10.50 5.54 19.24
CA ARG A 200 9.91 6.86 19.46
C ARG A 200 10.45 7.84 18.43
N LEU A 201 9.58 8.64 17.83
CA LEU A 201 9.91 9.81 17.01
C LEU A 201 9.29 11.03 17.70
N VAL A 202 10.10 11.82 18.38
CA VAL A 202 9.63 12.96 19.20
C VAL A 202 10.44 14.20 18.83
N SER A 203 9.75 15.28 18.49
CA SER A 203 10.35 16.55 18.05
C SER A 203 11.38 16.35 16.91
N GLY A 204 11.08 15.44 15.98
CA GLY A 204 11.91 15.13 14.81
C GLY A 204 13.15 14.26 15.07
N SER A 205 13.41 13.87 16.31
CA SER A 205 14.49 12.93 16.65
C SER A 205 13.92 11.54 16.92
N ALA A 206 14.68 10.50 16.57
CA ALA A 206 14.24 9.12 16.72
C ALA A 206 15.12 8.31 17.68
N TRP A 207 14.49 7.43 18.44
CA TRP A 207 15.15 6.51 19.37
C TRP A 207 14.55 5.11 19.28
N LEU A 208 15.39 4.12 19.51
CA LEU A 208 15.00 2.71 19.62
C LEU A 208 15.54 2.14 20.94
N GLN A 209 14.67 1.49 21.68
CA GLN A 209 15.02 0.61 22.78
C GLN A 209 14.73 -0.84 22.37
N THR A 210 15.64 -1.74 22.70
CA THR A 210 15.49 -3.19 22.49
C THR A 210 15.70 -3.89 23.82
N GLY A 211 14.75 -4.72 24.25
CA GLY A 211 14.78 -5.41 25.53
C GLY A 211 14.82 -4.43 26.71
N ARG A 212 15.89 -4.51 27.51
CA ARG A 212 16.13 -3.65 28.68
C ARG A 212 17.25 -2.64 28.47
N ASP A 213 17.76 -2.54 27.24
CA ASP A 213 18.87 -1.64 26.92
C ASP A 213 18.41 -0.18 27.03
N ALA A 214 19.36 0.75 27.12
CA ALA A 214 19.05 2.17 27.04
C ALA A 214 18.57 2.53 25.61
N PHE A 215 17.80 3.62 25.50
CA PHE A 215 17.42 4.14 24.19
C PHE A 215 18.66 4.57 23.40
N ALA A 216 18.77 4.10 22.16
CA ALA A 216 19.79 4.53 21.22
C ALA A 216 19.17 5.42 20.13
N THR A 217 19.85 6.50 19.76
CA THR A 217 19.45 7.36 18.64
C THR A 217 19.39 6.56 17.33
N GLN A 218 18.40 6.85 16.50
CA GLN A 218 18.18 6.24 15.19
C GLN A 218 18.05 7.29 14.10
N ASP A 219 18.10 6.83 12.84
CA ASP A 219 17.70 7.64 11.70
C ASP A 219 16.20 7.97 11.76
N ALA A 220 15.86 9.26 11.71
CA ALA A 220 14.49 9.73 11.89
C ALA A 220 13.58 9.33 10.71
N GLN A 221 14.11 9.33 9.48
CA GLN A 221 13.35 8.97 8.30
C GLN A 221 12.98 7.48 8.32
N ARG A 222 13.94 6.62 8.68
CA ARG A 222 13.71 5.19 8.82
C ARG A 222 12.73 4.87 9.94
N ALA A 223 12.83 5.55 11.08
CA ALA A 223 11.87 5.40 12.18
C ALA A 223 10.46 5.78 11.74
N LYS A 224 10.30 6.88 11.00
CA LYS A 224 9.01 7.32 10.45
C LYS A 224 8.39 6.28 9.51
N GLU A 225 9.19 5.65 8.64
CA GLU A 225 8.71 4.56 7.77
C GLU A 225 8.21 3.35 8.57
N LEU A 226 8.96 2.94 9.59
CA LEU A 226 8.59 1.83 10.47
C LEU A 226 7.29 2.15 11.24
N LEU A 227 7.19 3.36 11.77
CA LEU A 227 6.00 3.83 12.48
C LEU A 227 4.77 3.89 11.55
N ALA A 228 4.95 4.34 10.30
CA ALA A 228 3.88 4.34 9.31
C ALA A 228 3.37 2.93 9.00
N GLN A 229 4.24 1.92 8.94
CA GLN A 229 3.85 0.52 8.72
C GLN A 229 3.07 -0.09 9.90
N ALA A 230 3.31 0.40 11.12
CA ALA A 230 2.60 -0.05 12.33
C ALA A 230 1.37 0.81 12.69
N SER A 231 1.13 1.91 11.97
CA SER A 231 -0.04 2.77 12.12
C SER A 231 -1.33 2.04 11.70
N PRO A 232 -2.53 2.57 12.04
CA PRO A 232 -3.79 2.00 11.55
C PRO A 232 -3.83 1.83 10.03
N GLN A 233 -3.27 2.78 9.28
CA GLN A 233 -3.20 2.73 7.82
C GLN A 233 -2.24 1.65 7.31
N GLY A 234 -1.22 1.28 8.09
CA GLY A 234 -0.30 0.20 7.74
C GLY A 234 -0.88 -1.19 8.02
N ILE A 235 -1.69 -1.31 9.07
CA ILE A 235 -2.25 -2.59 9.53
C ILE A 235 -3.64 -2.90 8.93
N ILE A 236 -4.44 -1.86 8.68
CA ILE A 236 -5.81 -1.97 8.14
C ILE A 236 -5.95 -1.14 6.84
N PRO A 237 -5.02 -1.26 5.86
CA PRO A 237 -4.97 -0.35 4.73
C PRO A 237 -6.26 -0.37 3.91
N PHE A 238 -6.73 -1.57 3.52
CA PHE A 238 -7.82 -1.72 2.57
C PHE A 238 -9.11 -1.04 3.05
N VAL A 239 -9.59 -1.41 4.22
CA VAL A 239 -10.84 -0.89 4.80
C VAL A 239 -10.79 0.63 4.96
N LEU A 240 -9.65 1.17 5.44
CA LEU A 240 -9.52 2.59 5.69
C LEU A 240 -9.47 3.42 4.40
N VAL A 241 -8.89 2.89 3.32
CA VAL A 241 -8.78 3.62 2.04
C VAL A 241 -9.91 3.33 1.06
N PHE A 242 -10.73 2.30 1.32
CA PHE A 242 -11.73 1.78 0.40
C PHE A 242 -12.64 2.89 -0.17
N GLY A 243 -13.22 3.72 0.70
CA GLY A 243 -14.13 4.80 0.27
C GLY A 243 -13.49 5.78 -0.71
N ALA A 244 -12.25 6.19 -0.48
CA ALA A 244 -11.53 7.11 -1.37
C ALA A 244 -11.05 6.44 -2.66
N ALA A 245 -10.84 5.12 -2.60
CA ALA A 245 -10.33 4.32 -3.71
C ALA A 245 -11.43 3.90 -4.68
N ALA A 246 -12.66 3.70 -4.20
CA ALA A 246 -13.78 3.16 -4.97
C ALA A 246 -14.07 3.96 -6.25
N ASP A 247 -14.01 5.29 -6.18
CA ASP A 247 -14.32 6.17 -7.32
C ASP A 247 -13.09 6.53 -8.16
N THR A 248 -11.87 6.26 -7.66
CA THR A 248 -10.64 6.80 -8.23
C THR A 248 -9.71 5.76 -8.83
N ARG A 249 -9.87 4.48 -8.47
CA ARG A 249 -9.00 3.42 -8.99
C ARG A 249 -9.73 2.50 -9.96
N SER A 250 -9.01 2.14 -11.03
CA SER A 250 -9.52 1.30 -12.12
C SER A 250 -10.03 -0.05 -11.65
N GLU A 251 -9.47 -0.60 -10.58
CA GLU A 251 -9.86 -1.91 -10.05
C GLU A 251 -11.30 -1.91 -9.53
N PHE A 252 -11.80 -0.75 -9.05
CA PHE A 252 -13.16 -0.63 -8.51
C PHE A 252 -14.18 -0.21 -9.56
N THR A 253 -13.78 0.59 -10.55
CA THR A 253 -14.66 1.03 -11.65
C THR A 253 -14.89 -0.06 -12.70
N ARG A 254 -14.13 -1.15 -12.64
CA ARG A 254 -14.22 -2.30 -13.57
C ARG A 254 -14.63 -3.60 -12.87
N LEU A 255 -15.25 -3.49 -11.71
CA LEU A 255 -15.77 -4.65 -11.01
C LEU A 255 -16.98 -5.21 -11.76
N GLU A 256 -16.99 -6.53 -11.90
CA GLU A 256 -18.11 -7.30 -12.39
C GLU A 256 -18.71 -8.11 -11.25
N ARG A 257 -20.01 -8.39 -11.30
CA ARG A 257 -20.66 -9.21 -10.28
C ARG A 257 -20.27 -10.67 -10.49
N GLY A 258 -19.65 -11.27 -9.47
CA GLY A 258 -19.39 -12.72 -9.41
C GLY A 258 -20.55 -13.50 -8.78
N GLU A 259 -20.34 -14.80 -8.63
CA GLU A 259 -21.23 -15.65 -7.82
C GLU A 259 -21.13 -15.29 -6.34
N ASN A 260 -22.22 -15.42 -5.58
CA ASN A 260 -22.16 -15.23 -4.13
C ASN A 260 -21.20 -16.23 -3.49
N VAL A 261 -20.46 -15.77 -2.48
CA VAL A 261 -19.44 -16.58 -1.79
C VAL A 261 -19.73 -16.66 -0.29
N GLU A 262 -19.40 -17.78 0.32
CA GLU A 262 -19.47 -17.95 1.77
C GLU A 262 -18.15 -17.52 2.41
N VAL A 263 -18.19 -16.48 3.26
CA VAL A 263 -17.05 -16.01 4.06
C VAL A 263 -17.39 -16.18 5.53
N GLY A 264 -16.82 -17.21 6.16
CA GLY A 264 -17.19 -17.59 7.52
C GLY A 264 -18.66 -17.99 7.60
N ALA A 265 -19.47 -17.24 8.36
CA ALA A 265 -20.92 -17.48 8.48
C ALA A 265 -21.77 -16.55 7.60
N VAL A 266 -21.14 -15.78 6.70
CA VAL A 266 -21.79 -14.74 5.90
C VAL A 266 -21.85 -15.19 4.43
N GLN A 267 -23.05 -15.20 3.86
CA GLN A 267 -23.25 -15.28 2.42
C GLN A 267 -23.06 -13.88 1.83
N ALA A 268 -21.92 -13.65 1.19
CA ALA A 268 -21.49 -12.36 0.67
C ALA A 268 -21.69 -12.25 -0.85
N GLU A 269 -21.96 -11.03 -1.31
CA GLU A 269 -21.97 -10.69 -2.73
C GLU A 269 -20.52 -10.53 -3.21
N SER A 270 -20.16 -11.20 -4.31
CA SER A 270 -18.82 -11.14 -4.88
C SER A 270 -18.74 -10.09 -5.99
N LEU A 271 -17.72 -9.25 -5.93
CA LEU A 271 -17.34 -8.32 -6.99
C LEU A 271 -15.93 -8.66 -7.47
N ARG A 272 -15.77 -8.95 -8.75
CA ARG A 272 -14.51 -9.40 -9.35
C ARG A 272 -13.95 -8.38 -10.32
N PHE A 273 -12.67 -8.11 -10.18
CA PHE A 273 -11.87 -7.41 -11.16
C PHE A 273 -10.97 -8.45 -11.84
N GLU A 274 -11.09 -8.61 -13.16
CA GLU A 274 -10.32 -9.60 -13.94
C GLU A 274 -8.83 -9.26 -14.07
N GLY A 275 -8.41 -8.11 -13.56
CA GLY A 275 -7.05 -7.62 -13.71
C GLY A 275 -6.88 -6.69 -14.92
N ASP A 276 -5.73 -6.04 -14.92
CA ASP A 276 -5.18 -5.32 -16.06
C ASP A 276 -3.66 -5.47 -16.07
N ARG A 277 -2.96 -4.67 -16.89
CA ARG A 277 -1.49 -4.75 -17.00
C ARG A 277 -0.77 -4.30 -15.74
N SER A 278 -1.41 -3.49 -14.90
CA SER A 278 -0.83 -2.90 -13.69
C SER A 278 -1.16 -3.69 -12.43
N THR A 279 -2.33 -4.33 -12.41
CA THR A 279 -2.90 -4.96 -11.23
C THR A 279 -3.53 -6.31 -11.60
N GLY A 280 -3.14 -7.37 -10.92
CA GLY A 280 -3.71 -8.70 -11.12
C GLY A 280 -5.18 -8.80 -10.70
N PRO A 281 -5.82 -9.95 -10.96
CA PRO A 281 -7.20 -10.17 -10.59
C PRO A 281 -7.44 -10.02 -9.08
N MET A 282 -8.58 -9.43 -8.74
CA MET A 282 -8.99 -9.18 -7.35
C MET A 282 -10.46 -9.54 -7.18
N THR A 283 -10.84 -10.09 -6.04
CA THR A 283 -12.23 -10.31 -5.67
C THR A 283 -12.54 -9.68 -4.32
N LEU A 284 -13.69 -9.01 -4.22
CA LEU A 284 -14.24 -8.42 -3.00
C LEU A 284 -15.50 -9.17 -2.61
N ALA A 285 -15.57 -9.64 -1.37
CA ALA A 285 -16.78 -10.21 -0.80
C ALA A 285 -17.45 -9.17 0.11
N VAL A 286 -18.65 -8.73 -0.23
CA VAL A 286 -19.41 -7.70 0.51
C VAL A 286 -20.62 -8.31 1.18
N ASP A 287 -20.78 -8.08 2.48
CA ASP A 287 -21.98 -8.50 3.22
C ASP A 287 -23.21 -7.72 2.69
N PRO A 288 -24.24 -8.40 2.14
CA PRO A 288 -25.40 -7.72 1.57
C PRO A 288 -26.23 -6.96 2.61
N LYS A 289 -26.17 -7.36 3.89
CA LYS A 289 -26.97 -6.75 4.96
C LYS A 289 -26.29 -5.52 5.54
N THR A 290 -24.99 -5.60 5.76
CA THR A 290 -24.24 -4.53 6.46
C THR A 290 -23.44 -3.64 5.51
N GLY A 291 -23.19 -4.08 4.28
CA GLY A 291 -22.27 -3.42 3.36
C GLY A 291 -20.79 -3.63 3.71
N LEU A 292 -20.47 -4.30 4.81
CA LEU A 292 -19.08 -4.48 5.22
C LEU A 292 -18.36 -5.45 4.27
N VAL A 293 -17.13 -5.09 3.91
CA VAL A 293 -16.26 -5.95 3.11
C VAL A 293 -15.77 -7.06 4.02
N ARG A 294 -16.11 -8.31 3.73
CA ARG A 294 -15.73 -9.48 4.54
C ARG A 294 -14.41 -10.09 4.10
N GLN A 295 -14.08 -9.98 2.82
CA GLN A 295 -12.85 -10.54 2.28
C GLN A 295 -12.40 -9.73 1.07
N VAL A 296 -11.09 -9.59 0.92
CA VAL A 296 -10.44 -9.27 -0.35
C VAL A 296 -9.44 -10.38 -0.68
N SER A 297 -9.47 -10.87 -1.91
CA SER A 297 -8.50 -11.84 -2.42
C SER A 297 -7.82 -11.31 -3.67
N PHE A 298 -6.53 -11.52 -3.75
CA PHE A 298 -5.67 -11.19 -4.89
C PHE A 298 -5.14 -12.51 -5.45
N GLU A 299 -5.48 -12.80 -6.71
CA GLU A 299 -5.02 -14.04 -7.35
C GLU A 299 -3.51 -14.00 -7.63
N ASP A 300 -2.97 -12.81 -7.90
CA ASP A 300 -1.53 -12.61 -7.98
C ASP A 300 -0.90 -12.74 -6.59
N GLY A 301 -0.15 -13.83 -6.41
CA GLY A 301 0.46 -14.20 -5.13
C GLY A 301 -0.46 -14.96 -4.15
N ASP A 302 -1.66 -15.35 -4.58
CA ASP A 302 -2.67 -16.09 -3.80
C ASP A 302 -2.83 -15.55 -2.38
N LEU A 303 -3.12 -14.24 -2.28
CA LEU A 303 -3.19 -13.50 -1.02
C LEU A 303 -4.65 -13.21 -0.67
N VAL A 304 -5.08 -13.59 0.52
CA VAL A 304 -6.44 -13.36 1.02
C VAL A 304 -6.38 -12.61 2.35
N HIS A 305 -7.16 -11.55 2.47
CA HIS A 305 -7.45 -10.89 3.74
C HIS A 305 -8.93 -11.02 4.07
N GLN A 306 -9.24 -11.64 5.21
CA GLN A 306 -10.60 -11.72 5.77
C GLN A 306 -10.74 -10.75 6.94
N PHE A 307 -11.87 -10.07 7.00
CA PHE A 307 -12.19 -9.04 7.97
C PHE A 307 -13.41 -9.43 8.80
N ASP A 308 -13.20 -9.52 10.12
CA ASP A 308 -14.19 -9.99 11.08
C ASP A 308 -14.30 -9.04 12.29
N ASP A 309 -15.34 -9.26 13.09
CA ASP A 309 -15.60 -8.57 14.36
C ASP A 309 -15.57 -7.04 14.21
N TYR A 310 -16.34 -6.51 13.27
CA TYR A 310 -16.39 -5.07 13.02
C TYR A 310 -16.97 -4.30 14.21
N ALA A 311 -16.36 -3.16 14.52
CA ALA A 311 -16.83 -2.23 15.51
C ALA A 311 -16.71 -0.77 15.02
N GLU A 312 -17.61 0.09 15.50
CA GLU A 312 -17.49 1.53 15.30
C GLU A 312 -16.38 2.07 16.20
N VAL A 313 -15.37 2.71 15.61
CA VAL A 313 -14.18 3.23 16.30
C VAL A 313 -14.19 4.76 16.45
N ALA A 314 -14.98 5.42 15.61
CA ALA A 314 -15.33 6.83 15.68
C ALA A 314 -16.68 7.01 15.00
N LYS A 315 -17.35 8.15 15.20
CA LYS A 315 -18.67 8.41 14.62
C LYS A 315 -18.66 8.20 13.10
N GLY A 316 -19.38 7.18 12.64
CA GLY A 316 -19.49 6.82 11.22
C GLY A 316 -18.28 6.09 10.64
N LEU A 317 -17.30 5.69 11.45
CA LEU A 317 -16.14 4.90 11.02
C LEU A 317 -16.19 3.52 11.67
N VAL A 318 -16.39 2.50 10.83
CA VAL A 318 -16.42 1.10 11.22
C VAL A 318 -15.12 0.43 10.78
N SER A 319 -14.50 -0.34 11.67
CA SER A 319 -13.19 -0.98 11.45
C SER A 319 -13.23 -2.43 11.91
N PRO A 320 -12.57 -3.37 11.22
CA PRO A 320 -12.49 -4.75 11.67
C PRO A 320 -11.65 -4.85 12.93
N ARG A 321 -12.04 -5.74 13.85
CA ARG A 321 -11.22 -6.08 15.02
C ARG A 321 -10.43 -7.36 14.85
N LYS A 322 -10.73 -8.15 13.82
CA LYS A 322 -9.94 -9.32 13.45
C LYS A 322 -9.66 -9.28 11.96
N ILE A 323 -8.38 -9.39 11.62
CA ILE A 323 -7.90 -9.48 10.24
C ILE A 323 -7.11 -10.76 10.14
N THR A 324 -7.51 -11.65 9.24
CA THR A 324 -6.81 -12.90 9.01
C THR A 324 -6.23 -12.87 7.60
N THR A 325 -4.96 -13.22 7.47
CA THR A 325 -4.23 -13.16 6.21
C THR A 325 -3.75 -14.56 5.84
N TRP A 326 -4.10 -15.01 4.64
CA TRP A 326 -3.62 -16.25 4.05
C TRP A 326 -2.80 -15.94 2.81
N LYS A 327 -1.79 -16.77 2.59
CA LYS A 327 -1.00 -16.77 1.37
C LYS A 327 -0.81 -18.20 0.91
N GLU A 328 -1.06 -18.49 -0.37
CA GLU A 328 -0.91 -19.84 -0.93
C GLU A 328 -1.76 -20.88 -0.14
N GLY A 329 -2.98 -20.48 0.23
CA GLY A 329 -3.89 -21.26 1.09
C GLY A 329 -3.45 -21.47 2.55
N LYS A 330 -2.30 -20.93 2.97
CA LYS A 330 -1.76 -21.09 4.33
C LYS A 330 -2.00 -19.83 5.15
N LEU A 331 -2.37 -20.02 6.42
CA LEU A 331 -2.48 -18.93 7.37
C LEU A 331 -1.10 -18.32 7.63
N VAL A 332 -0.91 -17.06 7.23
CA VAL A 332 0.31 -16.29 7.50
C VAL A 332 0.21 -15.59 8.84
N GLU A 333 -0.95 -14.99 9.09
CA GLU A 333 -1.13 -14.10 10.25
C GLU A 333 -2.60 -13.92 10.64
N THR A 334 -2.85 -13.77 11.94
CA THR A 334 -4.05 -13.13 12.47
C THR A 334 -3.68 -11.87 13.25
N THR A 335 -4.30 -10.74 12.91
CA THR A 335 -4.21 -9.49 13.66
C THR A 335 -5.51 -9.24 14.43
N LEU A 336 -5.41 -9.02 15.74
CA LEU A 336 -6.51 -8.73 16.65
C LEU A 336 -6.40 -7.29 17.15
N VAL A 337 -7.28 -6.41 16.68
CA VAL A 337 -7.33 -4.99 17.09
C VAL A 337 -8.18 -4.88 18.35
N SER A 338 -7.52 -4.58 19.47
CA SER A 338 -8.21 -4.35 20.74
C SER A 338 -8.72 -2.92 20.87
N THR A 339 -7.95 -1.95 20.37
CA THR A 339 -8.19 -0.52 20.59
C THR A 339 -7.87 0.28 19.33
N LEU A 340 -8.78 1.15 18.89
CA LEU A 340 -8.50 2.26 17.97
C LEU A 340 -9.26 3.48 18.48
N VAL A 341 -8.53 4.43 19.04
CA VAL A 341 -9.08 5.67 19.62
C VAL A 341 -8.52 6.85 18.85
N LEU A 342 -9.41 7.69 18.33
CA LEU A 342 -9.11 8.94 17.65
C LEU A 342 -9.47 10.12 18.55
N ASP A 343 -8.66 11.17 18.56
CA ASP A 343 -8.88 12.39 19.34
C ASP A 343 -9.08 12.14 20.85
N GLY A 344 -8.49 11.05 21.35
CA GLY A 344 -8.55 10.62 22.74
C GLY A 344 -7.20 10.64 23.44
N PRO A 345 -7.14 10.17 24.69
CA PRO A 345 -5.91 10.15 25.47
C PRO A 345 -4.89 9.17 24.86
N VAL A 346 -3.65 9.67 24.69
CA VAL A 346 -2.47 8.84 24.38
C VAL A 346 -1.53 8.84 25.58
N PRO A 347 -0.84 7.73 25.90
CA PRO A 347 0.05 7.68 27.06
C PRO A 347 1.20 8.68 26.93
N ASP A 348 1.29 9.68 27.81
CA ASP A 348 2.33 10.71 27.74
C ASP A 348 3.75 10.12 27.82
N ALA A 349 3.93 9.06 28.62
CA ALA A 349 5.20 8.36 28.74
C ALA A 349 5.69 7.74 27.41
N ALA A 350 4.78 7.38 26.49
CA ALA A 350 5.14 6.83 25.20
C ALA A 350 5.71 7.89 24.24
N LEU A 351 5.27 9.15 24.40
CA LEU A 351 5.69 10.29 23.55
C LEU A 351 6.70 11.20 24.26
N ALA A 352 7.16 10.84 25.46
CA ALA A 352 8.20 11.57 26.14
C ALA A 352 9.57 11.31 25.50
N ARG A 353 10.39 12.36 25.39
CA ARG A 353 11.80 12.22 25.03
C ARG A 353 12.50 11.32 26.07
N PRO A 354 13.28 10.29 25.65
CA PRO A 354 14.06 9.50 26.59
C PRO A 354 15.03 10.36 27.40
N ALA A 355 15.25 10.01 28.67
CA ALA A 355 16.30 10.61 29.47
C ALA A 355 17.68 10.30 28.85
N PRO A 356 18.65 11.23 28.93
CA PRO A 356 19.99 11.05 28.38
C PRO A 356 20.78 9.93 29.05
#